data_AF-A0A139WQ74-F1
#
_entry.id   AF-A0A139WQ74-F1
#
_cell.length_a   1.000
_cell.length_b   1.000
_cell.length_c   1.000
_cell.angle_alpha   90.00
_cell.angle_beta   90.00
_cell.angle_gamma   90.00
#
_symmetry.space_group_name_H-M   'P 1'
#
loop_
_entity.id
_entity.type
_entity.pdbx_description
1 polymer ?
#
loop_
_entity_poly.entity_id
_entity_poly.type
_entity_poly.pdbx_seq_one_letter_code
_entity_poly.pdbx_strand_id
1 'polypeptide(L)'
;MDYCEILKALPQQELEPRQFLRICFGIADLSPELLLEEETKFQYSSACIKLLSGLLGISKQAVRKWGNNPSFDKMPQHTRLTLAYINKCNLDKAIINAIVKREQYTPPSASAEIFLKKVFFEGMTPSQRLATVTHINFRPQCIKTLSQVLKIAASTVQEWGQDISFKKMPKYHQHTLGYALAILQQHQQHQEEQVLKLPITA
;
A
#
# COMPACT_ATOMS: atom_id res chain seq x y z
N MET A 1 16.68 -14.76 6.02
CA MET A 1 15.62 -14.39 5.07
C MET A 1 16.26 -13.60 3.95
N ASP A 2 16.19 -14.05 2.70
CA ASP A 2 16.58 -13.21 1.57
C ASP A 2 15.53 -12.10 1.42
N TYR A 3 15.94 -10.84 1.52
CA TYR A 3 15.05 -9.67 1.43
C TYR A 3 14.26 -9.64 0.12
N CYS A 4 14.73 -10.32 -0.93
CA CYS A 4 13.96 -10.46 -2.16
C CYS A 4 12.69 -11.30 -1.98
N GLU A 5 12.63 -12.19 -0.98
CA GLU A 5 11.48 -13.07 -0.78
C GLU A 5 10.32 -12.37 -0.07
N ILE A 6 10.61 -11.54 0.95
CA ILE A 6 9.57 -10.82 1.70
C ILE A 6 8.80 -9.83 0.79
N LEU A 7 9.48 -9.27 -0.21
CA LEU A 7 8.86 -8.37 -1.18
C LEU A 7 7.92 -9.09 -2.16
N LYS A 8 8.02 -10.42 -2.30
CA LYS A 8 7.09 -11.20 -3.16
C LYS A 8 5.65 -11.18 -2.62
N ALA A 9 5.46 -10.92 -1.33
CA ALA A 9 4.12 -10.77 -0.73
C ALA A 9 3.41 -9.48 -1.16
N LEU A 10 4.16 -8.49 -1.68
CA LEU A 10 3.64 -7.18 -2.05
C LEU A 10 3.05 -7.18 -3.47
N PRO A 11 1.97 -6.40 -3.71
CA PRO A 11 1.39 -6.26 -5.04
C PRO A 11 2.38 -5.79 -6.09
N GLN A 12 2.35 -6.44 -7.26
CA GLN A 12 3.25 -6.15 -8.39
C GLN A 12 2.56 -5.43 -9.54
N GLN A 13 1.23 -5.35 -9.50
CA GLN A 13 0.36 -4.77 -10.53
C GLN A 13 -0.56 -3.73 -9.90
N GLU A 14 -0.96 -2.76 -10.71
CA GLU A 14 -1.96 -1.75 -10.36
C GLU A 14 -3.35 -2.38 -10.26
N LEU A 15 -4.26 -1.67 -9.58
CA LEU A 15 -5.66 -2.04 -9.52
C LEU A 15 -6.51 -0.87 -10.05
N GLU A 16 -7.41 -1.17 -10.98
CA GLU A 16 -8.27 -0.14 -11.56
C GLU A 16 -9.28 0.40 -10.53
N PRO A 17 -9.54 1.73 -10.52
CA PRO A 17 -10.34 2.35 -9.47
C PRO A 17 -11.75 1.77 -9.34
N ARG A 18 -12.43 1.54 -10.47
CA ARG A 18 -13.78 0.97 -10.48
C ARG A 18 -13.81 -0.44 -9.89
N GLN A 19 -12.84 -1.28 -10.24
CA GLN A 19 -12.71 -2.62 -9.70
C GLN A 19 -12.47 -2.58 -8.18
N PHE A 20 -11.53 -1.74 -7.74
CA PHE A 20 -11.27 -1.53 -6.32
C PHE A 20 -12.52 -1.10 -5.54
N LEU A 21 -13.26 -0.11 -6.04
CA LEU A 21 -14.46 0.40 -5.39
C LEU A 21 -15.54 -0.67 -5.27
N ARG A 22 -15.73 -1.49 -6.32
CA ARG A 22 -16.68 -2.61 -6.28
C ARG A 22 -16.32 -3.64 -5.22
N ILE A 23 -15.03 -3.95 -5.06
CA ILE A 23 -14.55 -4.83 -3.99
C ILE A 23 -14.86 -4.21 -2.62
N CYS A 24 -14.52 -2.93 -2.42
CA CYS A 24 -14.77 -2.24 -1.15
C CYS A 24 -16.25 -2.20 -0.77
N PHE A 25 -17.14 -1.96 -1.74
CA PHE A 25 -18.59 -1.93 -1.49
C PHE A 25 -19.23 -3.33 -1.49
N GLY A 26 -18.46 -4.39 -1.75
CA GLY A 26 -18.96 -5.76 -1.75
C GLY A 26 -19.93 -6.06 -2.90
N ILE A 27 -19.75 -5.38 -4.04
CA ILE A 27 -20.58 -5.51 -5.23
C ILE A 27 -19.81 -6.09 -6.43
N ALA A 28 -18.57 -6.53 -6.25
CA ALA A 28 -17.68 -6.98 -7.33
C ALA A 28 -18.23 -8.16 -8.14
N ASP A 29 -18.99 -9.05 -7.49
CA ASP A 29 -19.52 -10.28 -8.09
C ASP A 29 -20.96 -10.14 -8.62
N LEU A 30 -21.51 -8.92 -8.61
CA LEU A 30 -22.85 -8.67 -9.16
C LEU A 30 -22.87 -8.73 -10.69
N SER A 31 -24.04 -9.03 -11.25
CA SER A 31 -24.25 -8.97 -12.71
C SER A 31 -24.08 -7.54 -13.23
N PRO A 32 -23.81 -7.34 -14.54
CA PRO A 32 -23.67 -6.01 -15.14
C PRO A 32 -24.85 -5.07 -14.86
N GLU A 33 -26.07 -5.60 -14.85
CA GLU A 33 -27.30 -4.84 -14.61
C GLU A 33 -27.37 -4.36 -13.17
N LEU A 34 -27.10 -5.24 -12.21
CA LEU A 34 -27.07 -4.92 -10.78
C LEU A 34 -25.91 -3.98 -10.42
N LEU A 35 -24.76 -4.14 -11.07
CA LEU A 35 -23.65 -3.20 -10.95
C LEU A 35 -24.05 -1.79 -11.37
N LEU A 36 -24.74 -1.66 -12.50
CA LEU A 36 -25.22 -0.37 -12.98
C LEU A 36 -26.25 0.23 -12.00
N GLU A 37 -27.16 -0.58 -11.48
CA GLU A 37 -28.12 -0.14 -10.47
C GLU A 37 -27.41 0.40 -9.22
N GLU A 38 -26.46 -0.35 -8.65
CA GLU A 38 -25.68 0.08 -7.48
C GLU A 38 -24.85 1.34 -7.75
N GLU A 39 -24.14 1.38 -8.88
CA GLU A 39 -23.24 2.49 -9.23
C GLU A 39 -24.01 3.79 -9.58
N THR A 40 -25.31 3.70 -9.88
CA THR A 40 -26.19 4.85 -10.14
C THR A 40 -26.99 5.29 -8.92
N LYS A 41 -26.93 4.57 -7.80
CA LYS A 41 -27.64 4.95 -6.56
C LYS A 41 -27.23 6.35 -6.08
N PHE A 42 -28.21 7.03 -5.50
CA PHE A 42 -27.98 8.32 -4.84
C PHE A 42 -26.85 8.18 -3.81
N GLN A 43 -25.89 9.10 -3.86
CA GLN A 43 -24.68 9.16 -3.03
C GLN A 43 -23.56 8.15 -3.34
N TYR A 44 -23.71 7.19 -4.26
CA TYR A 44 -22.62 6.26 -4.61
C TYR A 44 -21.34 7.00 -4.99
N SER A 45 -21.46 8.00 -5.86
CA SER A 45 -20.32 8.85 -6.28
C SER A 45 -19.67 9.60 -5.11
N SER A 46 -20.49 10.14 -4.20
CA SER A 46 -20.01 10.81 -2.99
C SER A 46 -19.28 9.84 -2.06
N ALA A 47 -19.79 8.61 -1.90
CA ALA A 47 -19.16 7.56 -1.11
C ALA A 47 -17.80 7.15 -1.69
N CYS A 48 -17.71 6.95 -3.01
CA CYS A 48 -16.45 6.66 -3.71
C CYS A 48 -15.39 7.75 -3.44
N ILE A 49 -15.76 9.02 -3.60
CA ILE A 49 -14.84 10.15 -3.39
C ILE A 49 -14.36 10.21 -1.95
N LYS A 50 -15.26 9.99 -0.97
CA LYS A 50 -14.89 9.97 0.46
C LYS A 50 -13.93 8.81 0.74
N LEU A 51 -14.24 7.62 0.22
CA LEU A 51 -13.44 6.42 0.43
C LEU A 51 -12.03 6.59 -0.12
N LEU A 52 -11.89 6.95 -1.41
CA LEU A 52 -10.58 7.19 -2.03
C LEU A 52 -9.81 8.29 -1.30
N SER A 53 -10.46 9.39 -0.95
CA SER A 53 -9.84 10.49 -0.20
C SER A 53 -9.31 10.04 1.16
N GLY A 54 -10.09 9.29 1.92
CA GLY A 54 -9.72 8.80 3.25
C GLY A 54 -8.60 7.76 3.21
N LEU A 55 -8.65 6.83 2.28
CA LEU A 55 -7.67 5.75 2.16
C LEU A 55 -6.30 6.23 1.64
N LEU A 56 -6.30 7.21 0.74
CA LEU A 56 -5.09 7.71 0.09
C LEU A 56 -4.50 8.94 0.77
N GLY A 57 -5.18 9.51 1.79
CA GLY A 57 -4.76 10.76 2.42
C GLY A 57 -4.78 11.97 1.48
N ILE A 58 -5.57 11.91 0.40
CA ILE A 58 -5.66 12.94 -0.64
C ILE A 58 -6.95 13.73 -0.47
N SER A 59 -6.95 15.02 -0.82
CA SER A 59 -8.15 15.85 -0.72
C SER A 59 -9.26 15.39 -1.67
N LYS A 60 -10.52 15.48 -1.24
CA LYS A 60 -11.70 15.18 -2.08
C LYS A 60 -11.72 16.00 -3.37
N GLN A 61 -11.17 17.22 -3.35
CA GLN A 61 -11.08 18.06 -4.55
C GLN A 61 -10.10 17.48 -5.57
N ALA A 62 -8.96 16.93 -5.14
CA ALA A 62 -8.04 16.25 -6.03
C ALA A 62 -8.65 14.97 -6.61
N VAL A 63 -9.34 14.17 -5.78
CA VAL A 63 -10.04 12.95 -6.25
C VAL A 63 -11.06 13.27 -7.34
N ARG A 64 -11.84 14.36 -7.19
CA ARG A 64 -12.82 14.79 -8.20
C ARG A 64 -12.21 15.15 -9.55
N LYS A 65 -10.91 15.49 -9.61
CA LYS A 65 -10.22 15.81 -10.87
C LYS A 65 -9.81 14.57 -11.66
N TRP A 66 -9.92 13.38 -11.08
CA TRP A 66 -9.53 12.13 -11.74
C TRP A 66 -10.54 11.60 -12.73
N GLY A 67 -11.60 12.35 -13.05
CA GLY A 67 -12.60 11.95 -14.03
C GLY A 67 -13.92 11.54 -13.39
N ASN A 68 -14.83 11.06 -14.23
CA ASN A 68 -16.19 10.76 -13.81
C ASN A 68 -16.24 9.45 -13.01
N ASN A 69 -17.13 9.43 -12.03
CA ASN A 69 -17.51 8.20 -11.34
C ASN A 69 -18.23 7.26 -12.34
N PRO A 70 -18.10 5.93 -12.21
CA PRO A 70 -17.29 5.18 -11.24
C PRO A 70 -15.85 4.90 -11.66
N SER A 71 -15.42 5.38 -12.84
CA SER A 71 -14.17 4.94 -13.46
C SER A 71 -12.91 5.67 -12.98
N PHE A 72 -12.99 7.00 -12.73
CA PHE A 72 -11.82 7.82 -12.35
C PHE A 72 -10.62 7.65 -13.31
N ASP A 73 -10.88 7.71 -14.62
CA ASP A 73 -9.93 7.37 -15.70
C ASP A 73 -8.60 8.16 -15.69
N LYS A 74 -8.56 9.31 -15.03
CA LYS A 74 -7.37 10.17 -14.89
C LYS A 74 -6.64 9.95 -13.57
N MET A 75 -6.94 8.88 -12.83
CA MET A 75 -6.24 8.55 -11.59
C MET A 75 -4.76 8.27 -11.90
N PRO A 76 -3.81 8.90 -11.17
CA PRO A 76 -2.39 8.66 -11.39
C PRO A 76 -1.99 7.20 -11.15
N GLN A 77 -1.01 6.73 -11.92
CA GLN A 77 -0.48 5.37 -11.86
C GLN A 77 -0.06 4.94 -10.44
N HIS A 78 0.71 5.80 -9.74
CA HIS A 78 1.15 5.53 -8.36
C HIS A 78 -0.03 5.38 -7.39
N THR A 79 -1.13 6.06 -7.65
CA THR A 79 -2.35 5.96 -6.84
C THR A 79 -3.04 4.62 -7.10
N ARG A 80 -3.15 4.18 -8.35
CA ARG A 80 -3.70 2.85 -8.70
C ARG A 80 -2.86 1.71 -8.13
N LEU A 81 -1.53 1.87 -8.09
CA LEU A 81 -0.66 0.94 -7.38
C LEU A 81 -1.02 0.90 -5.89
N THR A 82 -1.21 2.06 -5.26
CA THR A 82 -1.59 2.13 -3.85
C THR A 82 -2.94 1.46 -3.58
N LEU A 83 -3.91 1.52 -4.51
CA LEU A 83 -5.16 0.76 -4.40
C LEU A 83 -4.92 -0.76 -4.33
N ALA A 84 -3.96 -1.29 -5.08
CA ALA A 84 -3.61 -2.70 -5.01
C ALA A 84 -3.03 -3.08 -3.62
N TYR A 85 -2.20 -2.20 -3.04
CA TYR A 85 -1.70 -2.37 -1.65
C TYR A 85 -2.84 -2.35 -0.64
N ILE A 86 -3.75 -1.37 -0.73
CA ILE A 86 -4.91 -1.27 0.15
C ILE A 86 -5.79 -2.53 0.04
N ASN A 87 -6.05 -2.99 -1.19
CA ASN A 87 -6.83 -4.20 -1.45
C ASN A 87 -6.19 -5.42 -0.79
N LYS A 88 -4.86 -5.54 -0.85
CA LYS A 88 -4.12 -6.64 -0.23
C LYS A 88 -4.20 -6.63 1.30
N CYS A 89 -4.34 -5.45 1.93
CA CYS A 89 -4.57 -5.34 3.37
C CYS A 89 -5.94 -5.86 3.83
N ASN A 90 -6.86 -6.12 2.90
CA ASN A 90 -8.21 -6.64 3.15
C ASN A 90 -8.96 -5.86 4.26
N LEU A 91 -9.17 -4.56 4.01
CA LEU A 91 -9.80 -3.67 4.99
C LEU A 91 -11.20 -4.14 5.37
N ASP A 92 -11.50 -4.07 6.67
CA ASP A 92 -12.82 -4.39 7.21
C ASP A 92 -13.89 -3.44 6.68
N LYS A 93 -15.09 -3.97 6.40
CA LYS A 93 -16.30 -3.19 6.06
C LYS A 93 -16.60 -2.12 7.10
N ALA A 94 -16.30 -2.34 8.38
CA ALA A 94 -16.45 -1.34 9.44
C ALA A 94 -15.59 -0.09 9.16
N ILE A 95 -14.33 -0.27 8.73
CA ILE A 95 -13.43 0.82 8.38
C ILE A 95 -13.94 1.56 7.14
N ILE A 96 -14.37 0.82 6.11
CA ILE A 96 -14.93 1.39 4.88
C ILE A 96 -16.15 2.26 5.21
N ASN A 97 -17.06 1.75 6.05
CA ASN A 97 -18.25 2.47 6.49
C ASN A 97 -17.90 3.73 7.30
N ALA A 98 -16.95 3.64 8.23
CA ALA A 98 -16.47 4.76 9.02
C ALA A 98 -15.97 5.90 8.11
N ILE A 99 -15.14 5.58 7.11
CA ILE A 99 -14.61 6.56 6.15
C ILE A 99 -15.76 7.23 5.35
N VAL A 100 -16.72 6.45 4.86
CA VAL A 100 -17.87 6.98 4.08
C VAL A 100 -18.78 7.87 4.95
N LYS A 101 -18.91 7.54 6.25
CA LYS A 101 -19.63 8.34 7.26
C LYS A 101 -18.85 9.56 7.75
N ARG A 102 -17.61 9.75 7.30
CA ARG A 102 -16.69 10.84 7.70
C ARG A 102 -16.23 10.75 9.15
N GLU A 103 -16.17 9.55 9.69
CA GLU A 103 -15.51 9.30 10.97
C GLU A 103 -13.99 9.41 10.80
N GLN A 104 -13.29 9.62 11.92
CA GLN A 104 -11.84 9.83 11.89
C GLN A 104 -11.13 8.52 11.54
N TYR A 105 -10.49 8.51 10.38
CA TYR A 105 -9.62 7.42 9.93
C TYR A 105 -8.28 8.01 9.50
N THR A 106 -7.19 7.43 10.00
CA THR A 106 -5.83 7.80 9.62
C THR A 106 -5.25 6.69 8.76
N PRO A 107 -5.10 6.88 7.44
CA PRO A 107 -4.48 5.88 6.60
C PRO A 107 -3.02 5.62 7.03
N PRO A 108 -2.55 4.36 7.00
CA PRO A 108 -1.15 4.03 7.23
C PRO A 108 -0.23 4.89 6.37
N SER A 109 0.85 5.39 6.98
CA SER A 109 1.91 6.10 6.25
C SER A 109 3.26 5.79 6.87
N ALA A 110 4.31 5.74 6.04
CA ALA A 110 5.67 5.52 6.48
C ALA A 110 6.66 6.31 5.64
N SER A 111 7.74 6.78 6.27
CA SER A 111 8.90 7.29 5.54
C SER A 111 9.67 6.15 4.89
N ALA A 112 10.51 6.47 3.89
CA ALA A 112 11.44 5.52 3.32
C ALA A 112 12.34 4.90 4.39
N GLU A 113 12.80 5.69 5.36
CA GLU A 113 13.63 5.22 6.46
C GLU A 113 12.94 4.15 7.31
N ILE A 114 11.71 4.41 7.75
CA ILE A 114 10.93 3.47 8.56
C ILE A 114 10.71 2.17 7.78
N PHE A 115 10.34 2.31 6.50
CA PHE A 115 10.14 1.17 5.62
C PHE A 115 11.41 0.31 5.48
N LEU A 116 12.53 0.93 5.11
CA LEU A 116 13.80 0.24 4.89
C LEU A 116 14.35 -0.37 6.18
N LYS A 117 14.19 0.30 7.32
CA LYS A 117 14.58 -0.26 8.62
C LYS A 117 13.82 -1.54 8.93
N LYS A 118 12.51 -1.58 8.69
CA LYS A 118 11.71 -2.80 8.86
C LYS A 118 12.19 -3.90 7.91
N VAL A 119 12.39 -3.59 6.63
CA VAL A 119 12.81 -4.59 5.63
C VAL A 119 14.20 -5.15 5.92
N PHE A 120 15.18 -4.30 6.24
CA PHE A 120 16.59 -4.69 6.30
C PHE A 120 17.11 -4.99 7.70
N PHE A 121 16.56 -4.40 8.76
CA PHE A 121 17.15 -4.46 10.10
C PHE A 121 16.31 -5.17 11.14
N GLU A 122 15.12 -5.64 10.77
CA GLU A 122 14.29 -6.44 11.64
C GLU A 122 15.02 -7.72 12.08
N GLY A 123 14.94 -8.03 13.38
CA GLY A 123 15.65 -9.17 13.98
C GLY A 123 17.17 -9.01 14.10
N MET A 124 17.78 -7.92 13.59
CA MET A 124 19.22 -7.71 13.66
C MET A 124 19.69 -7.05 14.96
N THR A 125 20.86 -7.47 15.43
CA THR A 125 21.62 -6.80 16.49
C THR A 125 22.25 -5.48 16.01
N PRO A 126 22.64 -4.55 16.90
CA PRO A 126 23.30 -3.31 16.51
C PRO A 126 24.56 -3.52 15.66
N SER A 127 25.39 -4.53 15.98
CA SER A 127 26.62 -4.83 15.22
C SER A 127 26.31 -5.33 13.81
N GLN A 128 25.27 -6.16 13.64
CA GLN A 128 24.82 -6.61 12.32
C GLN A 128 24.27 -5.45 11.49
N ARG A 129 23.51 -4.53 12.11
CA ARG A 129 23.02 -3.32 11.43
C ARG A 129 24.18 -2.46 10.94
N LEU A 130 25.21 -2.26 11.79
CA LEU A 130 26.40 -1.50 11.42
C LEU A 130 27.12 -2.15 10.23
N ALA A 131 27.34 -3.47 10.26
CA ALA A 131 27.95 -4.20 9.15
C ALA A 131 27.15 -4.09 7.86
N THR A 132 25.81 -4.11 7.95
CA THR A 132 24.93 -3.96 6.78
C THR A 132 25.05 -2.56 6.19
N VAL A 133 24.98 -1.49 6.99
CA VAL A 133 25.01 -0.11 6.46
C VAL A 133 26.36 0.32 5.90
N THR A 134 27.46 -0.27 6.38
CA THR A 134 28.81 0.01 5.87
C THR A 134 29.12 -0.75 4.57
N HIS A 135 28.30 -1.73 4.21
CA HIS A 135 28.48 -2.49 2.98
C HIS A 135 28.20 -1.63 1.73
N ILE A 136 29.10 -1.66 0.75
CA ILE A 136 29.01 -0.82 -0.47
C ILE A 136 27.70 -0.99 -1.24
N ASN A 137 27.11 -2.19 -1.20
CA ASN A 137 25.85 -2.50 -1.90
C ASN A 137 24.59 -2.12 -1.12
N PHE A 138 24.70 -1.64 0.12
CA PHE A 138 23.51 -1.36 0.94
C PHE A 138 22.64 -0.26 0.33
N ARG A 139 23.25 0.87 -0.07
CA ARG A 139 22.51 1.96 -0.71
C ARG A 139 21.89 1.54 -2.05
N PRO A 140 22.60 0.87 -2.99
CA PRO A 140 21.99 0.28 -4.17
C PRO A 140 20.81 -0.66 -3.86
N GLN A 141 20.89 -1.48 -2.80
CA GLN A 141 19.79 -2.35 -2.37
C GLN A 141 18.57 -1.57 -1.86
N CYS A 142 18.77 -0.50 -1.10
CA CYS A 142 17.69 0.41 -0.68
C CYS A 142 16.99 1.02 -1.89
N ILE A 143 17.75 1.52 -2.88
CA ILE A 143 17.22 2.09 -4.12
C ILE A 143 16.41 1.05 -4.89
N LYS A 144 16.96 -0.14 -5.09
CA LYS A 144 16.29 -1.25 -5.78
C LYS A 144 14.98 -1.62 -5.08
N THR A 145 15.00 -1.71 -3.76
CA THR A 145 13.83 -2.06 -2.94
C THR A 145 12.72 -1.02 -3.09
N LEU A 146 13.03 0.26 -2.91
CA LEU A 146 12.04 1.33 -3.08
C LEU A 146 11.50 1.39 -4.52
N SER A 147 12.38 1.25 -5.52
CA SER A 147 12.00 1.21 -6.94
C SER A 147 11.02 0.07 -7.23
N GLN A 148 11.26 -1.12 -6.70
CA GLN A 148 10.38 -2.29 -6.87
C GLN A 148 9.01 -2.09 -6.19
N VAL A 149 9.02 -1.60 -4.94
CA VAL A 149 7.81 -1.41 -4.13
C VAL A 149 6.92 -0.31 -4.71
N LEU A 150 7.52 0.80 -5.12
CA LEU A 150 6.81 1.98 -5.64
C LEU A 150 6.60 1.95 -7.16
N LYS A 151 7.17 0.96 -7.86
CA LYS A 151 7.13 0.79 -9.33
C LYS A 151 7.56 2.04 -10.09
N ILE A 152 8.68 2.62 -9.65
CA ILE A 152 9.30 3.79 -10.28
C ILE A 152 10.74 3.49 -10.66
N ALA A 153 11.33 4.29 -11.54
CA ALA A 153 12.71 4.12 -11.95
C ALA A 153 13.66 4.29 -10.76
N ALA A 154 14.70 3.45 -10.70
CA ALA A 154 15.75 3.54 -9.68
C ALA A 154 16.47 4.90 -9.73
N SER A 155 16.62 5.50 -10.91
CA SER A 155 17.18 6.85 -11.09
C SER A 155 16.36 7.91 -10.35
N THR A 156 15.03 7.83 -10.41
CA THR A 156 14.14 8.74 -9.65
C THR A 156 14.35 8.60 -8.14
N VAL A 157 14.49 7.37 -7.64
CA VAL A 157 14.74 7.12 -6.21
C VAL A 157 16.11 7.67 -5.78
N GLN A 158 17.13 7.54 -6.63
CA GLN A 158 18.48 8.03 -6.35
C GLN A 158 18.52 9.54 -6.09
N GLU A 159 17.64 10.31 -6.72
CA GLU A 159 17.53 11.77 -6.54
C GLU A 159 16.94 12.19 -5.19
N TRP A 160 16.33 11.25 -4.44
CA TRP A 160 15.62 11.59 -3.20
C TRP A 160 16.52 11.85 -1.98
N GLY A 161 17.82 11.58 -2.08
CA GLY A 161 18.78 11.85 -1.02
C GLY A 161 19.93 10.85 -1.02
N GLN A 162 21.02 11.17 -0.30
CA GLN A 162 22.25 10.38 -0.27
C GLN A 162 22.33 9.35 0.86
N ASP A 163 21.40 9.38 1.81
CA ASP A 163 21.32 8.47 2.95
C ASP A 163 20.06 7.58 2.89
N ILE A 164 19.89 6.72 3.90
CA ILE A 164 18.74 5.80 4.03
C ILE A 164 17.41 6.54 4.26
N SER A 165 17.43 7.84 4.57
CA SER A 165 16.22 8.58 4.89
C SER A 165 15.44 9.03 3.66
N PHE A 166 16.11 9.18 2.51
CA PHE A 166 15.52 9.64 1.24
C PHE A 166 14.60 10.86 1.44
N LYS A 167 15.09 11.89 2.14
CA LYS A 167 14.31 13.04 2.64
C LYS A 167 13.47 13.78 1.59
N LYS A 168 13.86 13.72 0.31
CA LYS A 168 13.14 14.37 -0.80
C LYS A 168 12.09 13.47 -1.45
N MET A 169 11.85 12.26 -0.93
CA MET A 169 10.78 11.39 -1.41
C MET A 169 9.43 12.13 -1.33
N PRO A 170 8.67 12.19 -2.43
CA PRO A 170 7.35 12.80 -2.41
C PRO A 170 6.40 12.15 -1.40
N LYS A 171 5.65 12.98 -0.66
CA LYS A 171 4.78 12.52 0.44
C LYS A 171 3.70 11.52 -0.01
N TYR A 172 3.23 11.58 -1.25
CA TYR A 172 2.21 10.66 -1.75
C TYR A 172 2.67 9.20 -1.80
N HIS A 173 3.98 8.92 -1.83
CA HIS A 173 4.51 7.55 -1.73
C HIS A 173 4.48 6.99 -0.29
N GLN A 174 4.32 7.83 0.73
CA GLN A 174 4.35 7.40 2.13
C GLN A 174 3.19 6.46 2.45
N HIS A 175 2.01 6.67 1.84
CA HIS A 175 0.87 5.77 2.03
C HIS A 175 1.11 4.40 1.40
N THR A 176 1.70 4.32 0.21
CA THR A 176 2.10 3.05 -0.40
C THR A 176 3.05 2.28 0.51
N LEU A 177 4.08 2.94 1.06
CA LEU A 177 5.01 2.30 2.00
C LEU A 177 4.32 1.92 3.33
N GLY A 178 3.37 2.72 3.81
CA GLY A 178 2.58 2.43 4.99
C GLY A 178 1.75 1.14 4.83
N TYR A 179 1.01 1.01 3.74
CA TYR A 179 0.27 -0.21 3.44
C TYR A 179 1.20 -1.39 3.14
N ALA A 180 2.35 -1.17 2.49
CA ALA A 180 3.36 -2.21 2.31
C ALA A 180 3.81 -2.79 3.67
N LEU A 181 4.09 -1.94 4.65
CA LEU A 181 4.44 -2.40 6.01
C LEU A 181 3.32 -3.20 6.66
N ALA A 182 2.07 -2.75 6.54
CA ALA A 182 0.93 -3.47 7.08
C ALA A 182 0.83 -4.89 6.49
N ILE A 183 1.02 -5.04 5.17
CA ILE A 183 1.04 -6.35 4.50
C ILE A 183 2.20 -7.21 5.01
N LEU A 184 3.41 -6.65 5.13
CA LEU A 184 4.57 -7.41 5.60
C LEU A 184 4.41 -7.88 7.05
N GLN A 185 3.84 -7.03 7.91
CA GLN A 185 3.53 -7.39 9.30
C GLN A 185 2.49 -8.52 9.36
N GLN A 186 1.40 -8.42 8.59
CA GLN A 186 0.40 -9.49 8.49
C GLN A 186 1.05 -10.79 7.99
N HIS A 187 1.92 -10.72 6.98
CA HIS A 187 2.57 -11.90 6.43
C HIS A 187 3.50 -12.58 7.45
N GLN A 188 4.27 -11.81 8.22
CA GLN A 188 5.12 -12.32 9.30
C GLN A 188 4.31 -13.03 10.38
N GLN A 189 3.23 -12.40 10.86
CA GLN A 189 2.34 -12.99 11.88
C GLN A 189 1.75 -14.32 11.42
N HIS A 190 1.27 -14.40 10.17
CA HIS A 190 0.75 -15.65 9.62
C HIS A 190 1.81 -16.76 9.51
N GLN A 191 3.06 -16.41 9.19
CA GLN A 191 4.16 -17.39 9.16
C GLN A 191 4.49 -17.91 10.56
N GLU A 192 4.57 -17.03 11.56
CA GLU A 192 4.84 -17.40 12.96
C GLU A 192 3.74 -18.30 13.54
N GLU A 193 2.47 -17.98 13.28
CA GLU A 193 1.33 -18.79 13.70
C GLU A 193 1.30 -20.18 13.05
N GLN A 194 1.77 -20.32 11.81
CA GLN A 194 1.86 -21.62 11.12
C GLN A 194 2.99 -22.49 11.66
N VAL A 195 4.12 -21.89 12.03
CA VAL A 195 5.25 -22.62 12.66
C VAL A 195 4.87 -23.15 14.05
N LEU A 196 4.10 -22.38 14.83
CA LEU A 196 3.66 -22.78 16.16
C LEU A 196 2.62 -23.93 16.15
N LYS A 197 1.96 -24.18 15.02
CA LYS A 197 0.92 -25.22 14.86
C LYS A 197 1.44 -26.56 14.32
N LEU A 198 2.75 -26.71 14.10
CA LEU A 198 3.33 -27.99 13.73
C LEU A 198 3.27 -28.96 14.92
N PRO A 199 2.63 -30.15 14.79
CA PRO A 199 2.65 -31.14 15.85
C PRO A 199 4.10 -31.60 16.04
N ILE A 200 4.57 -31.54 17.28
CA ILE A 200 5.81 -32.19 17.71
C ILE A 200 5.58 -33.68 17.48
N THR A 201 6.05 -34.20 16.35
CA THR A 201 6.17 -35.63 16.14
C THR A 201 7.38 -36.06 16.95
N ALA A 202 7.10 -36.59 18.13
CA ALA A 202 8.04 -37.32 18.97
C ALA A 202 8.32 -38.71 18.38
#